data_AF-A0A1V5PAQ9-F1
#
_entry.id   AF-A0A1V5PAQ9-F1
#
_cell.length_a   1.000
_cell.length_b   1.000
_cell.length_c   1.000
_cell.angle_alpha   90.00
_cell.angle_beta   90.00
_cell.angle_gamma   90.00
#
_symmetry.space_group_name_H-M   'P 1'
#
loop_
_entity.id
_entity.type
_entity.pdbx_description
1 polymer ?
#
loop_
_entity_poly.entity_id
_entity_poly.type
_entity_poly.pdbx_seq_one_letter_code
_entity_poly.pdbx_strand_id
1 'polypeptide(L)'
;MDDDIVKAGNEAVFEAGVSGLHPEIIKKLGRLKYRTSYGQNQLAHAVETSKIASVLASELGADVEVAKAGGLLHDLGKAMDHNTEGTHALIGAEFARRHGVNPKVVNIIASHHHEVEQTSVEAVIVEAADAISGARPGARREDLEQYIKRLKALESIANSHEGVEQSFAIQAGREVRIIVRPQEVDDLAAYEIAKDIANEIENTMQYPGQIQVTVIRETRAVSYAK
;
A
#
# COMPACT_ATOMS: atom_id res chain seq x y z
N MET A 1 0.30 25.40 11.58
CA MET A 1 0.05 23.94 11.62
C MET A 1 -1.43 23.66 11.83
N ASP A 2 -2.04 24.22 12.88
CA ASP A 2 -3.49 24.07 13.13
C ASP A 2 -4.37 24.60 11.98
N ASP A 3 -4.05 25.75 11.38
CA ASP A 3 -4.83 26.28 10.25
C ASP A 3 -4.79 25.37 9.02
N ASP A 4 -3.64 24.75 8.75
CA ASP A 4 -3.50 23.81 7.63
C ASP A 4 -4.27 22.51 7.87
N ILE A 5 -4.29 22.02 9.12
CA ILE A 5 -5.09 20.87 9.53
C ILE A 5 -6.57 21.16 9.31
N VAL A 6 -7.07 22.31 9.79
CA VAL A 6 -8.47 22.68 9.62
C VAL A 6 -8.81 22.87 8.14
N LYS A 7 -7.93 23.50 7.36
CA LYS A 7 -8.11 23.66 5.91
C LYS A 7 -8.21 22.29 5.22
N ALA A 8 -7.29 21.37 5.50
CA ALA A 8 -7.28 20.03 4.92
C ALA A 8 -8.55 19.23 5.27
N GLY A 9 -9.03 19.34 6.51
CA GLY A 9 -10.28 18.72 6.93
C GLY A 9 -11.49 19.28 6.16
N ASN A 10 -11.57 20.61 5.99
CA ASN A 10 -12.65 21.24 5.22
C ASN A 10 -12.61 20.84 3.74
N GLU A 11 -11.42 20.81 3.13
CA GLU A 11 -11.23 20.34 1.74
C GLU A 11 -11.70 18.89 1.59
N ALA A 12 -11.32 18.00 2.51
CA ALA A 12 -11.73 16.60 2.49
C ALA A 12 -13.25 16.42 2.62
N VAL A 13 -13.90 17.16 3.52
CA VAL A 13 -15.36 17.14 3.70
C VAL A 13 -16.08 17.66 2.46
N PHE A 14 -15.58 18.75 1.87
CA PHE A 14 -16.10 19.29 0.62
C PHE A 14 -15.96 18.31 -0.55
N GLU A 15 -14.79 17.70 -0.70
CA GLU A 15 -14.50 16.75 -1.78
C GLU A 15 -15.30 15.44 -1.65
N ALA A 16 -15.54 14.99 -0.43
CA ALA A 16 -16.40 13.84 -0.14
C ALA A 16 -17.91 14.16 -0.24
N GLY A 17 -18.28 15.44 -0.36
CA GLY A 17 -19.67 15.88 -0.38
C GLY A 17 -20.42 15.59 0.93
N VAL A 18 -19.70 15.55 2.06
CA VAL A 18 -20.27 15.36 3.40
C VAL A 18 -20.52 16.73 4.02
N SER A 19 -21.58 16.90 4.81
CA SER A 19 -21.87 18.18 5.47
C SER A 19 -22.37 17.97 6.90
N GLY A 20 -22.43 19.04 7.69
CA GLY A 20 -22.97 19.00 9.05
C GLY A 20 -22.07 18.37 10.11
N LEU A 21 -20.78 18.14 9.83
CA LEU A 21 -19.84 17.63 10.82
C LEU A 21 -19.42 18.72 11.80
N HIS A 22 -19.27 18.34 13.08
CA HIS A 22 -18.79 19.24 14.12
C HIS A 22 -17.35 19.72 13.82
N PRO A 23 -16.98 20.99 14.11
CA PRO A 23 -15.64 21.52 13.82
C PRO A 23 -14.48 20.67 14.37
N GLU A 24 -14.65 20.08 15.57
CA GLU A 24 -13.65 19.17 16.14
C GLU A 24 -13.49 17.85 15.35
N ILE A 25 -14.56 17.33 14.73
CA ILE A 25 -14.47 16.20 13.79
C ILE A 25 -13.64 16.60 12.59
N ILE A 26 -13.93 17.76 12.00
CA ILE A 26 -13.22 18.29 10.82
C ILE A 26 -11.73 18.49 11.16
N LYS A 27 -11.41 19.06 12.32
CA LYS A 27 -10.04 19.24 12.79
C LYS A 27 -9.32 17.90 12.96
N LYS A 28 -9.96 16.89 13.54
CA LYS A 28 -9.36 15.55 13.71
C LYS A 28 -9.19 14.83 12.37
N LEU A 29 -10.18 14.90 11.49
CA LEU A 29 -10.09 14.39 10.13
C LEU A 29 -8.89 15.00 9.40
N GLY A 30 -8.73 16.33 9.45
CA GLY A 30 -7.61 17.02 8.83
C GLY A 30 -6.22 16.58 9.33
N ARG A 31 -6.10 16.09 10.57
CA ARG A 31 -4.82 15.53 11.07
C ARG A 31 -4.40 14.28 10.32
N LEU A 32 -5.33 13.54 9.70
CA LEU A 32 -5.00 12.38 8.87
C LEU A 32 -4.14 12.75 7.65
N LYS A 33 -4.09 14.04 7.25
CA LYS A 33 -3.16 14.53 6.22
C LYS A 33 -1.71 14.19 6.54
N TYR A 34 -1.37 14.16 7.82
CA TYR A 34 -0.03 13.87 8.33
C TYR A 34 0.15 12.42 8.79
N ARG A 35 -0.84 11.55 8.53
CA ARG A 35 -0.77 10.12 8.82
C ARG A 35 -0.66 9.33 7.54
N THR A 36 0.17 8.29 7.61
CA THR A 36 0.34 7.31 6.55
C THR A 36 0.15 5.92 7.16
N SER A 37 -0.59 5.05 6.48
CA SER A 37 -0.69 3.62 6.82
C SER A 37 -0.32 2.83 5.58
N TYR A 38 0.58 1.85 5.72
CA TYR A 38 1.06 1.05 4.60
C TYR A 38 1.59 1.89 3.41
N GLY A 39 2.03 3.13 3.62
CA GLY A 39 2.46 4.04 2.55
C GLY A 39 1.37 4.88 1.89
N GLN A 40 0.09 4.64 2.20
CA GLN A 40 -1.04 5.44 1.73
C GLN A 40 -1.31 6.60 2.69
N ASN A 41 -1.56 7.80 2.15
CA ASN A 41 -2.00 8.93 2.98
C ASN A 41 -3.41 8.69 3.51
N GLN A 42 -3.62 8.81 4.82
CA GLN A 42 -4.89 8.45 5.46
C GLN A 42 -6.04 9.40 5.13
N LEU A 43 -5.78 10.70 4.94
CA LEU A 43 -6.84 11.64 4.57
C LEU A 43 -7.32 11.39 3.14
N ALA A 44 -6.37 11.18 2.21
CA ALA A 44 -6.71 10.85 0.83
C ALA A 44 -7.44 9.51 0.74
N HIS A 45 -7.00 8.51 1.50
CA HIS A 45 -7.68 7.22 1.65
C HIS A 45 -9.13 7.39 2.13
N ALA A 46 -9.37 8.18 3.18
CA ALA A 46 -10.71 8.41 3.71
C ALA A 46 -11.65 9.09 2.70
N VAL A 47 -11.17 10.10 1.96
CA VAL A 47 -11.95 10.77 0.91
C VAL A 47 -12.29 9.80 -0.22
N GLU A 48 -11.34 8.96 -0.63
CA GLU A 48 -11.57 7.96 -1.65
C GLU A 48 -12.54 6.87 -1.23
N THR A 49 -12.37 6.32 -0.02
CA THR A 49 -13.28 5.33 0.56
C THR A 49 -14.71 5.88 0.63
N SER A 50 -14.87 7.17 0.99
CA SER A 50 -16.16 7.87 0.96
C SER A 50 -16.79 7.90 -0.44
N LYS A 51 -16.01 8.22 -1.48
CA LYS A 51 -16.50 8.26 -2.88
C LYS A 51 -16.88 6.87 -3.40
N ILE A 52 -16.07 5.84 -3.12
CA ILE A 52 -16.38 4.46 -3.51
C ILE A 52 -17.65 3.99 -2.80
N ALA A 53 -17.75 4.22 -1.49
CA ALA A 53 -18.93 3.87 -0.70
C ALA A 53 -20.20 4.56 -1.23
N SER A 54 -20.10 5.83 -1.64
CA SER A 54 -21.21 6.56 -2.26
C SER A 54 -21.72 5.90 -3.53
N VAL A 55 -20.82 5.44 -4.41
CA VAL A 55 -21.20 4.79 -5.67
C VAL A 55 -21.85 3.44 -5.37
N LEU A 56 -21.22 2.62 -4.52
CA LEU A 56 -21.77 1.32 -4.12
C LEU A 56 -23.15 1.45 -3.47
N ALA A 57 -23.33 2.42 -2.57
CA ALA A 57 -24.62 2.66 -1.93
C ALA A 57 -25.71 3.07 -2.94
N SER A 58 -25.36 3.92 -3.91
CA SER A 58 -26.30 4.33 -4.97
C SER A 58 -26.75 3.13 -5.82
N GLU A 59 -25.82 2.25 -6.22
CA GLU A 59 -26.13 1.08 -7.03
C GLU A 59 -26.95 0.02 -6.27
N LEU A 60 -26.75 -0.08 -4.96
CA LEU A 60 -27.42 -1.05 -4.10
C LEU A 60 -28.73 -0.52 -3.47
N GLY A 61 -29.10 0.74 -3.73
CA GLY A 61 -30.29 1.37 -3.14
C GLY A 61 -30.19 1.61 -1.63
N ALA A 62 -28.97 1.74 -1.10
CA ALA A 62 -28.68 2.05 0.30
C ALA A 62 -28.65 3.57 0.56
N ASP A 63 -28.53 3.97 1.82
CA ASP A 63 -28.41 5.38 2.19
C ASP A 63 -27.03 5.93 1.83
N VAL A 64 -26.98 6.67 0.73
CA VAL A 64 -25.76 7.28 0.17
C VAL A 64 -25.10 8.26 1.16
N GLU A 65 -25.88 9.03 1.91
CA GLU A 65 -25.33 10.04 2.83
C GLU A 65 -24.69 9.38 4.05
N VAL A 66 -25.31 8.31 4.56
CA VAL A 66 -24.72 7.48 5.63
C VAL A 66 -23.46 6.79 5.14
N ALA A 67 -23.45 6.22 3.93
CA ALA A 67 -22.28 5.55 3.36
C ALA A 67 -21.10 6.52 3.12
N LYS A 68 -21.36 7.71 2.58
CA LYS A 68 -20.34 8.77 2.41
C LYS A 68 -19.72 9.16 3.73
N ALA A 69 -20.55 9.49 4.72
CA ALA A 69 -20.08 9.92 6.04
C ALA A 69 -19.34 8.78 6.76
N GLY A 70 -19.83 7.54 6.64
CA GLY A 70 -19.18 6.33 7.13
C GLY A 70 -17.79 6.14 6.53
N GLY A 71 -17.68 6.17 5.19
CA GLY A 71 -16.41 6.01 4.49
C GLY A 71 -15.40 7.10 4.82
N LEU A 72 -15.85 8.35 4.99
CA LEU A 72 -14.97 9.47 5.35
C LEU A 72 -14.45 9.38 6.80
N LEU A 73 -15.24 8.80 7.72
CA LEU A 73 -14.95 8.81 9.15
C LEU A 73 -14.49 7.46 9.71
N HIS A 74 -14.53 6.36 8.94
CA HIS A 74 -14.24 5.01 9.44
C HIS A 74 -12.90 4.92 10.20
N ASP A 75 -11.89 5.64 9.72
CA ASP A 75 -10.54 5.66 10.25
C ASP A 75 -10.22 6.87 11.15
N LEU A 76 -11.23 7.63 11.59
CA LEU A 76 -11.05 8.87 12.38
C LEU A 76 -10.21 8.67 13.65
N GLY A 77 -10.27 7.48 14.25
CA GLY A 77 -9.48 7.13 15.44
C GLY A 77 -7.97 7.18 15.23
N LYS A 78 -7.47 7.01 14.00
CA LYS A 78 -6.02 7.10 13.69
C LYS A 78 -5.46 8.52 13.88
N ALA A 79 -6.32 9.53 13.98
CA ALA A 79 -5.98 10.91 14.30
C ALA A 79 -5.96 11.24 15.81
N MET A 80 -6.30 10.26 16.66
CA MET A 80 -6.30 10.42 18.12
C MET A 80 -4.93 10.08 18.72
N ASP A 81 -4.70 10.59 19.92
CA ASP A 81 -3.43 10.43 20.62
C ASP A 81 -3.33 9.01 21.22
N HIS A 82 -2.15 8.40 21.16
CA HIS A 82 -1.90 6.99 21.54
C HIS A 82 -2.07 6.67 23.04
N ASN A 83 -2.50 7.64 23.86
CA ASN A 83 -2.72 7.46 25.30
C ASN A 83 -4.14 6.97 25.64
N THR A 84 -4.98 6.76 24.64
CA THR A 84 -6.35 6.25 24.83
C THR A 84 -6.35 4.74 24.62
N GLU A 85 -6.81 3.98 25.61
CA GLU A 85 -6.96 2.53 25.51
C GLU A 85 -8.08 2.18 24.50
N GLY A 86 -7.83 1.20 23.61
CA GLY A 86 -8.81 0.71 22.63
C GLY A 86 -8.28 0.66 21.19
N THR A 87 -9.06 0.06 20.29
CA THR A 87 -8.76 0.08 18.84
C THR A 87 -9.13 1.43 18.23
N HIS A 88 -8.56 1.79 17.08
CA HIS A 88 -8.91 3.06 16.43
C HIS A 88 -10.38 3.12 16.03
N ALA A 89 -11.00 1.97 15.70
CA ALA A 89 -12.43 1.88 15.41
C ALA A 89 -13.27 2.34 16.62
N LEU A 90 -13.02 1.77 17.80
CA LEU A 90 -13.77 2.10 19.01
C LEU A 90 -13.52 3.56 19.47
N ILE A 91 -12.27 4.00 19.44
CA ILE A 91 -11.89 5.38 19.82
C ILE A 91 -12.53 6.39 18.87
N GLY A 92 -12.48 6.14 17.56
CA GLY A 92 -13.09 6.98 16.54
C GLY A 92 -14.61 7.06 16.70
N ALA A 93 -15.25 5.92 16.94
CA ALA A 93 -16.70 5.83 17.13
C ALA A 93 -17.16 6.58 18.39
N GLU A 94 -16.45 6.45 19.51
CA GLU A 94 -16.77 7.18 20.74
C GLU A 94 -16.61 8.69 20.53
N PHE A 95 -15.55 9.12 19.86
CA PHE A 95 -15.34 10.52 19.54
C PHE A 95 -16.45 11.07 18.63
N ALA A 96 -16.81 10.35 17.57
CA ALA A 96 -17.89 10.70 16.66
C ALA A 96 -19.24 10.81 17.40
N ARG A 97 -19.55 9.84 18.28
CA ARG A 97 -20.78 9.83 19.08
C ARG A 97 -20.89 11.06 19.98
N ARG A 98 -19.81 11.43 20.68
CA ARG A 98 -19.78 12.60 21.57
C ARG A 98 -20.03 13.92 20.84
N HIS A 99 -19.74 13.97 19.54
CA HIS A 99 -19.92 15.16 18.69
C HIS A 99 -21.19 15.10 17.83
N GLY A 100 -22.13 14.21 18.15
CA GLY A 100 -23.46 14.20 17.52
C GLY A 100 -23.49 13.59 16.10
N VAL A 101 -22.49 12.79 15.73
CA VAL A 101 -22.52 12.05 14.45
C VAL A 101 -23.65 11.02 14.47
N ASN A 102 -24.31 10.84 13.32
CA ASN A 102 -25.42 9.89 13.14
C ASN A 102 -25.08 8.49 13.70
N PRO A 103 -25.94 7.86 14.52
CA PRO A 103 -25.68 6.55 15.12
C PRO A 103 -25.31 5.44 14.11
N LYS A 104 -25.88 5.46 12.90
CA LYS A 104 -25.49 4.52 11.83
C LYS A 104 -24.04 4.71 11.43
N VAL A 105 -23.62 5.95 11.21
CA VAL A 105 -22.21 6.30 10.89
C VAL A 105 -21.28 5.92 12.04
N VAL A 106 -21.70 6.16 13.29
CA VAL A 106 -20.95 5.71 14.48
C VAL A 106 -20.77 4.19 14.50
N ASN A 107 -21.79 3.41 14.13
CA ASN A 107 -21.67 1.96 14.01
C ASN A 107 -20.69 1.58 12.90
N ILE A 108 -20.76 2.20 11.72
CA ILE A 108 -19.80 1.97 10.63
C ILE A 108 -18.35 2.13 11.12
N ILE A 109 -18.07 3.23 11.83
CA ILE A 109 -16.74 3.50 12.39
C ILE A 109 -16.34 2.40 13.39
N ALA A 110 -17.26 1.94 14.23
CA ALA A 110 -16.97 0.91 15.23
C ALA A 110 -16.84 -0.51 14.66
N SER A 111 -17.46 -0.81 13.52
CA SER A 111 -17.63 -2.17 13.01
C SER A 111 -16.82 -2.49 11.76
N HIS A 112 -16.08 -1.53 11.18
CA HIS A 112 -15.32 -1.76 9.93
C HIS A 112 -14.15 -2.75 10.07
N HIS A 113 -13.71 -3.05 11.30
CA HIS A 113 -12.83 -4.20 11.59
C HIS A 113 -13.50 -5.25 12.49
N HIS A 114 -14.83 -5.28 12.51
CA HIS A 114 -15.64 -6.25 13.26
C HIS A 114 -15.46 -6.23 14.79
N GLU A 115 -15.05 -5.11 15.39
CA GLU A 115 -15.03 -4.97 16.85
C GLU A 115 -16.44 -4.95 17.48
N VAL A 116 -17.43 -4.55 16.69
CA VAL A 116 -18.85 -4.67 17.02
C VAL A 116 -19.62 -5.17 15.78
N GLU A 117 -20.85 -5.63 16.00
CA GLU A 117 -21.73 -6.07 14.92
C GLU A 117 -22.07 -4.93 13.95
N GLN A 118 -22.01 -5.23 12.64
CA GLN A 118 -22.49 -4.34 11.58
C GLN A 118 -24.02 -4.34 11.58
N THR A 119 -24.62 -3.19 11.85
CA THR A 119 -26.09 -3.09 12.01
C THR A 119 -26.82 -2.62 10.76
N SER A 120 -26.09 -2.41 9.66
CA SER A 120 -26.63 -1.79 8.44
C SER A 120 -25.85 -2.22 7.20
N VAL A 121 -26.51 -2.17 6.03
CA VAL A 121 -25.85 -2.48 4.75
C VAL A 121 -24.77 -1.45 4.43
N GLU A 122 -24.92 -0.21 4.89
CA GLU A 122 -23.93 0.84 4.72
C GLU A 122 -22.61 0.51 5.43
N ALA A 123 -22.64 -0.23 6.54
CA ALA A 123 -21.43 -0.72 7.21
C ALA A 123 -20.66 -1.73 6.35
N VAL A 124 -21.37 -2.68 5.75
CA VAL A 124 -20.78 -3.65 4.80
C VAL A 124 -20.23 -2.93 3.57
N ILE A 125 -20.96 -1.94 3.04
CA ILE A 125 -20.53 -1.13 1.90
C ILE A 125 -19.24 -0.38 2.20
N VAL A 126 -19.13 0.24 3.38
CA VAL A 126 -17.94 1.00 3.76
C VAL A 126 -16.74 0.09 3.97
N GLU A 127 -16.92 -1.09 4.55
CA GLU A 127 -15.84 -2.09 4.65
C GLU A 127 -15.35 -2.53 3.26
N ALA A 128 -16.27 -2.83 2.34
CA ALA A 128 -15.92 -3.16 0.96
C ALA A 128 -15.18 -2.01 0.27
N ALA A 129 -15.62 -0.76 0.49
CA ALA A 129 -14.97 0.42 -0.06
C ALA A 129 -13.55 0.64 0.50
N ASP A 130 -13.33 0.39 1.79
CA ASP A 130 -12.00 0.43 2.42
C ASP A 130 -11.06 -0.60 1.78
N ALA A 131 -11.53 -1.85 1.66
CA ALA A 131 -10.78 -2.90 1.00
C ALA A 131 -10.41 -2.56 -0.46
N ILE A 132 -11.37 -2.01 -1.23
CA ILE A 132 -11.12 -1.57 -2.61
C ILE A 132 -10.08 -0.46 -2.64
N SER A 133 -10.21 0.56 -1.78
CA SER A 133 -9.27 1.69 -1.68
C SER A 133 -7.84 1.23 -1.40
N GLY A 134 -7.69 0.29 -0.45
CA GLY A 134 -6.40 -0.25 -0.04
C GLY A 134 -5.75 -1.25 -1.00
N ALA A 135 -6.53 -1.94 -1.83
CA ALA A 135 -6.04 -2.97 -2.76
C ALA A 135 -5.59 -2.43 -4.13
N ARG A 136 -5.74 -1.12 -4.40
CA ARG A 136 -5.39 -0.56 -5.70
C ARG A 136 -3.88 -0.60 -5.93
N PRO A 137 -3.42 -0.96 -7.15
CA PRO A 137 -2.00 -0.93 -7.48
C PRO A 137 -1.38 0.44 -7.18
N GLY A 138 -0.32 0.45 -6.37
CA GLY A 138 0.37 1.68 -5.94
C GLY A 138 -0.22 2.41 -4.73
N ALA A 139 -1.32 1.93 -4.14
CA ALA A 139 -1.90 2.52 -2.93
C ALA A 139 -1.02 2.27 -1.69
N ARG A 140 -0.47 1.06 -1.54
CA ARG A 140 0.39 0.68 -0.40
C ARG A 140 1.86 0.59 -0.83
N ARG A 141 2.76 1.29 -0.11
CA ARG A 141 4.22 1.26 -0.31
C ARG A 141 4.90 0.02 0.26
N GLU A 142 4.26 -0.74 1.16
CA GLU A 142 4.84 -2.01 1.64
C GLU A 142 5.14 -2.98 0.48
N ASP A 143 4.32 -2.97 -0.57
CA ASP A 143 4.58 -3.72 -1.80
C ASP A 143 5.89 -3.28 -2.45
N LEU A 144 6.22 -1.98 -2.46
CA LEU A 144 7.45 -1.47 -3.07
C LEU A 144 8.70 -1.87 -2.28
N GLU A 145 8.67 -1.77 -0.95
CA GLU A 145 9.82 -2.18 -0.13
C GLU A 145 10.07 -3.69 -0.19
N GLN A 146 9.03 -4.51 -0.08
CA GLN A 146 9.16 -5.96 -0.25
C GLN A 146 9.62 -6.32 -1.66
N TYR A 147 9.10 -5.64 -2.68
CA TYR A 147 9.52 -5.80 -4.06
C TYR A 147 11.01 -5.44 -4.25
N ILE A 148 11.47 -4.31 -3.71
CA ILE A 148 12.90 -3.93 -3.75
C ILE A 148 13.75 -4.96 -3.00
N LYS A 149 13.31 -5.41 -1.83
CA LYS A 149 14.02 -6.42 -1.04
C LYS A 149 14.14 -7.74 -1.80
N ARG A 150 13.10 -8.12 -2.54
CA ARG A 150 13.10 -9.31 -3.41
C ARG A 150 14.06 -9.17 -4.59
N LEU A 151 14.08 -8.02 -5.28
CA LEU A 151 15.04 -7.78 -6.36
C LEU A 151 16.48 -7.83 -5.84
N LYS A 152 16.76 -7.19 -4.71
CA LYS A 152 18.08 -7.23 -4.07
C LYS A 152 18.48 -8.63 -3.63
N ALA A 153 17.54 -9.47 -3.21
CA ALA A 153 17.81 -10.85 -2.85
C ALA A 153 18.21 -11.68 -4.09
N LEU A 154 17.55 -11.51 -5.24
CA LEU A 154 17.95 -12.14 -6.50
C LEU A 154 19.36 -11.73 -6.92
N GLU A 155 19.66 -10.43 -6.84
CA GLU A 155 21.00 -9.90 -7.13
C GLU A 155 22.05 -10.43 -6.13
N SER A 156 21.70 -10.54 -4.86
CA SER A 156 22.59 -11.05 -3.83
C SER A 156 22.93 -12.53 -4.03
N ILE A 157 21.97 -13.36 -4.46
CA ILE A 157 22.21 -14.77 -4.80
C ILE A 157 23.20 -14.85 -5.95
N ALA A 158 22.98 -14.10 -7.03
CA ALA A 158 23.90 -14.13 -8.16
C ALA A 158 25.30 -13.59 -7.81
N ASN A 159 25.38 -12.49 -7.05
CA ASN A 159 26.64 -11.86 -6.68
C ASN A 159 27.50 -12.68 -5.70
N SER A 160 26.95 -13.72 -5.04
CA SER A 160 27.73 -14.60 -4.17
C SER A 160 28.48 -15.70 -4.92
N HIS A 161 28.25 -15.89 -6.22
CA HIS A 161 28.96 -16.87 -7.03
C HIS A 161 30.35 -16.37 -7.45
N GLU A 162 31.34 -17.26 -7.39
CA GLU A 162 32.69 -16.95 -7.82
C GLU A 162 32.74 -16.60 -9.33
N GLY A 163 33.60 -15.64 -9.69
CA GLY A 163 33.69 -15.16 -11.08
C GLY A 163 32.60 -14.16 -11.50
N VAL A 164 31.53 -13.97 -10.71
CA VAL A 164 30.54 -12.90 -10.94
C VAL A 164 31.11 -11.55 -10.57
N GLU A 165 31.00 -10.57 -11.48
CA GLU A 165 31.37 -9.17 -11.24
C GLU A 165 30.19 -8.37 -10.70
N GLN A 166 29.03 -8.51 -11.33
CA GLN A 166 27.79 -7.81 -10.97
C GLN A 166 26.57 -8.53 -11.56
N SER A 167 25.40 -8.29 -10.97
CA SER A 167 24.13 -8.80 -11.46
C SER A 167 23.02 -7.76 -11.34
N PHE A 168 22.01 -7.92 -12.18
CA PHE A 168 20.85 -7.03 -12.25
C PHE A 168 19.57 -7.85 -12.36
N ALA A 169 18.64 -7.63 -11.43
CA ALA A 169 17.28 -8.16 -11.55
C ALA A 169 16.43 -7.17 -12.37
N ILE A 170 16.12 -7.53 -13.61
CA ILE A 170 15.37 -6.71 -14.57
C ILE A 170 14.01 -7.34 -14.90
N GLN A 171 13.20 -6.64 -15.69
CA GLN A 171 11.83 -7.06 -16.05
C GLN A 171 10.97 -7.42 -14.84
N ALA A 172 10.98 -6.57 -13.82
CA ALA A 172 10.30 -6.83 -12.55
C ALA A 172 10.73 -8.11 -11.82
N GLY A 173 12.00 -8.50 -11.99
CA GLY A 173 12.58 -9.71 -11.39
C GLY A 173 12.28 -10.99 -12.18
N ARG A 174 11.79 -10.88 -13.42
CA ARG A 174 11.59 -12.01 -14.35
C ARG A 174 12.85 -12.39 -15.10
N GLU A 175 13.86 -11.55 -15.10
CA GLU A 175 15.16 -11.84 -15.67
C GLU A 175 16.25 -11.39 -14.71
N VAL A 176 17.25 -12.25 -14.49
CA VAL A 176 18.48 -11.91 -13.77
C VAL A 176 19.62 -11.94 -14.78
N ARG A 177 20.22 -10.79 -15.02
CA ARG A 177 21.34 -10.62 -15.94
C ARG A 177 22.63 -10.51 -15.16
N ILE A 178 23.57 -11.39 -15.44
CA ILE A 178 24.79 -11.58 -14.67
C ILE A 178 25.97 -11.26 -15.58
N ILE A 179 26.87 -10.42 -15.11
CA ILE A 179 28.11 -10.08 -15.79
C ILE A 179 29.24 -10.76 -15.03
N VAL A 180 30.02 -11.58 -15.74
CA VAL A 180 31.15 -12.33 -15.18
C VAL A 180 32.48 -11.73 -15.61
N ARG A 181 33.53 -11.95 -14.81
CA ARG A 181 34.90 -11.56 -15.16
C ARG A 181 35.44 -12.49 -16.25
N PRO A 182 35.64 -12.02 -17.50
CA PRO A 182 35.96 -12.90 -18.63
C PRO A 182 37.37 -13.52 -18.56
N GLN A 183 38.24 -13.02 -17.67
CA GLN A 183 39.57 -13.57 -17.40
C GLN A 183 39.54 -14.75 -16.42
N GLU A 184 38.49 -14.85 -15.60
CA GLU A 184 38.32 -15.90 -14.58
C GLU A 184 37.32 -16.97 -15.01
N VAL A 185 36.34 -16.59 -15.83
CA VAL A 185 35.24 -17.45 -16.26
C VAL A 185 35.37 -17.71 -17.76
N ASP A 186 35.43 -18.98 -18.15
CA ASP A 186 35.35 -19.43 -19.55
C ASP A 186 33.91 -19.72 -19.98
N ASP A 187 33.70 -20.16 -21.22
CA ASP A 187 32.35 -20.35 -21.77
C ASP A 187 31.60 -21.52 -21.10
N LEU A 188 32.32 -22.55 -20.65
CA LEU A 188 31.73 -23.68 -19.94
C LEU A 188 31.33 -23.26 -18.53
N ALA A 189 32.23 -22.60 -17.80
CA ALA A 189 31.97 -22.07 -16.47
C ALA A 189 30.81 -21.04 -16.49
N ALA A 190 30.70 -20.21 -17.52
CA ALA A 190 29.57 -19.29 -17.68
C ALA A 190 28.23 -20.02 -17.80
N TYR A 191 28.18 -21.15 -18.51
CA TYR A 191 27.00 -21.99 -18.60
C TYR A 191 26.67 -22.66 -17.25
N GLU A 192 27.68 -23.16 -16.54
CA GLU A 192 27.51 -23.77 -15.21
C GLU A 192 26.98 -22.76 -14.19
N ILE A 193 27.57 -21.56 -14.12
CA ILE A 193 27.12 -20.45 -13.26
C ILE A 193 25.65 -20.10 -13.54
N ALA A 194 25.24 -20.03 -14.81
CA ALA A 194 23.86 -19.74 -15.17
C ALA A 194 22.89 -20.79 -14.61
N LYS A 195 23.28 -22.06 -14.71
CA LYS A 195 22.48 -23.20 -14.25
C LYS A 195 22.43 -23.26 -12.72
N ASP A 196 23.55 -23.05 -12.05
CA ASP A 196 23.66 -23.11 -10.60
C ASP A 196 22.85 -21.99 -9.94
N ILE A 197 22.95 -20.76 -10.45
CA ILE A 197 22.14 -19.64 -9.96
C ILE A 197 20.66 -19.87 -10.22
N ALA A 198 20.27 -20.40 -11.38
CA ALA A 198 18.87 -20.73 -11.65
C ALA A 198 18.31 -21.74 -10.64
N ASN A 199 19.07 -22.81 -10.36
CA ASN A 199 18.69 -23.82 -9.36
C ASN A 199 18.64 -23.23 -7.95
N GLU A 200 19.57 -22.37 -7.58
CA GLU A 200 19.59 -21.75 -6.25
C GLU A 200 18.37 -20.83 -6.05
N ILE A 201 18.04 -20.01 -7.05
CA ILE A 201 16.83 -19.16 -7.02
C ILE A 201 15.57 -20.02 -6.87
N GLU A 202 15.46 -21.13 -7.61
CA GLU A 202 14.31 -22.05 -7.52
C GLU A 202 14.18 -22.67 -6.12
N ASN A 203 15.28 -23.00 -5.46
CA ASN A 203 15.27 -23.64 -4.14
C ASN A 203 15.11 -22.67 -2.97
N THR A 204 15.59 -21.44 -3.10
CA THR A 204 15.66 -20.47 -1.99
C THR A 204 14.52 -19.45 -1.99
N MET A 205 13.89 -19.21 -3.14
CA MET A 205 12.85 -18.19 -3.28
C MET A 205 11.54 -18.78 -3.79
N GLN A 206 10.44 -18.49 -3.09
CA GLN A 206 9.11 -18.72 -3.66
C GLN A 206 8.82 -17.62 -4.69
N TYR A 207 8.89 -17.96 -5.98
CA TYR A 207 8.62 -17.04 -7.08
C TYR A 207 7.51 -17.61 -7.99
N PRO A 208 6.36 -16.93 -8.17
CA PRO A 208 5.33 -17.40 -9.07
C PRO A 208 5.78 -17.25 -10.53
N GLY A 209 6.00 -18.37 -11.23
CA GLY A 209 6.38 -18.41 -12.64
C GLY A 209 7.89 -18.43 -12.88
N GLN A 210 8.30 -18.47 -14.15
CA GLN A 210 9.70 -18.63 -14.52
C GLN A 210 10.51 -17.33 -14.35
N ILE A 211 11.80 -17.50 -14.04
CA ILE A 211 12.84 -16.46 -14.05
C ILE A 211 13.88 -16.88 -15.07
N GLN A 212 14.20 -15.99 -16.00
CA GLN A 212 15.28 -16.19 -16.96
C GLN A 212 16.62 -15.78 -16.34
N VAL A 213 17.61 -16.67 -16.35
CA VAL A 213 18.98 -16.36 -15.92
C VAL A 213 19.86 -16.25 -17.16
N THR A 214 20.47 -15.08 -17.34
CA THR A 214 21.35 -14.79 -18.49
C THR A 214 22.73 -14.40 -17.97
N VAL A 215 23.74 -15.23 -18.25
CA VAL A 215 25.15 -14.91 -17.98
C VAL A 215 25.78 -14.29 -19.22
N ILE A 216 26.44 -13.15 -19.04
CA ILE A 216 27.11 -12.38 -20.06
C ILE A 216 28.60 -12.33 -19.73
N ARG A 217 29.38 -12.95 -20.61
CA ARG A 217 30.84 -12.86 -20.64
C ARG A 217 31.24 -11.93 -21.78
N GLU A 218 31.75 -10.74 -21.45
CA GLU A 218 32.09 -9.72 -22.44
C GLU A 218 33.56 -9.29 -22.32
N THR A 219 34.31 -9.36 -23.42
CA THR A 219 35.64 -8.74 -23.52
C THR A 219 35.58 -7.58 -24.50
N ARG A 220 35.90 -6.37 -24.03
CA ARG A 220 35.95 -5.17 -24.88
C ARG A 220 37.38 -4.81 -25.23
N ALA A 221 37.70 -4.82 -26.53
CA ALA A 221 38.96 -4.31 -27.06
C ALA A 221 38.66 -3.14 -28.00
N VAL A 222 39.36 -2.02 -27.81
CA VAL A 222 39.17 -0.78 -28.60
C VAL A 222 40.53 -0.34 -29.14
N SER A 223 40.59 -0.03 -30.44
CA SER A 223 41.79 0.51 -31.10
C SER A 223 41.37 1.66 -32.02
N TYR A 224 42.24 2.66 -32.14
CA TYR A 224 42.00 3.84 -32.97
C TYR A 224 43.08 3.91 -34.07
N ALA A 225 42.64 3.98 -35.32
CA ALA A 225 43.51 4.28 -36.46
C ALA A 225 43.57 5.79 -36.69
N LYS A 226 44.70 6.28 -37.20
CA LYS A 226 44.85 7.65 -37.73
C LYS A 226 44.72 7.65 -39.24
#